data_AF-A0A9D1II55-F1
#
_entry.id   AF-A0A9D1II55-F1
#
_cell.length_a   1.000
_cell.length_b   1.000
_cell.length_c   1.000
_cell.angle_alpha   90.00
_cell.angle_beta   90.00
_cell.angle_gamma   90.00
#
_symmetry.space_group_name_H-M   'P 1'
#
loop_
_entity.id
_entity.type
_entity.pdbx_description
1 polymer ?
#
loop_
_entity_poly.entity_id
_entity_poly.type
_entity_poly.pdbx_seq_one_letter_code
_entity_poly.pdbx_strand_id
1 'polypeptide(L)'
;MLRWIGIALAGLAAVVILKSFRAEYSFLLKITVLLLLGIPAAAVAAQALDAVQALGAQAGISDDMLSLLIKALGVCLITQIASNLCSDCGESALALGVELLGRGVILMMAIPLAASLISWCMAWINT
;
A
#
# COMPACT_ATOMS: atom_id res chain seq x y z
N MET A 1 16.74 4.61 7.58
CA MET A 1 16.31 3.47 6.74
C MET A 1 16.82 2.12 7.26
N LEU A 2 18.12 1.96 7.61
CA LEU A 2 18.68 0.68 8.09
C LEU A 2 18.07 0.12 9.39
N ARG A 3 17.62 0.99 10.31
CA ARG A 3 17.01 0.59 11.59
C ARG A 3 15.68 -0.16 11.42
N TRP A 4 14.91 0.19 10.39
CA TRP A 4 13.59 -0.42 10.12
C TRP A 4 13.73 -1.82 9.52
N ILE A 5 14.76 -2.03 8.69
CA ILE A 5 15.10 -3.35 8.12
C ILE A 5 15.56 -4.29 9.24
N GLY A 6 16.35 -3.80 10.20
CA GLY A 6 16.80 -4.61 11.34
C GLY A 6 15.65 -5.10 12.24
N ILE A 7 14.65 -4.25 12.49
CA ILE A 7 13.46 -4.62 13.27
C ILE A 7 12.58 -5.61 12.47
N ALA A 8 12.42 -5.40 11.16
CA ALA A 8 11.69 -6.32 10.30
C ALA A 8 12.36 -7.71 10.21
N LEU A 9 13.69 -7.75 10.11
CA LEU A 9 14.47 -8.98 10.05
C LEU A 9 14.46 -9.74 11.39
N ALA A 10 14.59 -9.03 12.51
CA ALA A 10 14.49 -9.61 13.85
C ALA A 10 13.08 -10.15 14.13
N GLY A 11 12.04 -9.43 13.70
CA GLY A 11 10.66 -9.87 13.75
C GLY A 11 10.44 -11.15 12.92
N LEU A 12 10.92 -11.17 11.68
CA LEU A 12 10.82 -12.35 10.81
C LEU A 12 11.55 -13.57 11.42
N ALA A 13 12.74 -13.37 11.97
CA ALA A 13 13.52 -14.43 12.61
C ALA A 13 12.80 -15.01 13.85
N ALA A 14 12.24 -14.17 14.71
CA ALA A 14 11.48 -14.62 15.88
C ALA A 14 10.26 -15.49 15.49
N VAL A 15 9.64 -15.19 14.36
CA VAL A 15 8.45 -15.89 13.85
C VAL A 15 8.79 -17.23 13.24
N VAL A 16 9.89 -17.30 12.50
CA VAL A 16 10.40 -18.55 11.94
C VAL A 16 10.78 -19.52 13.06
N ILE A 17 11.37 -19.02 14.15
CA ILE A 17 11.72 -19.82 15.33
C ILE A 17 10.47 -20.32 16.06
N LEU A 18 9.43 -19.48 16.20
CA LEU A 18 8.19 -19.87 16.88
C LEU A 18 7.32 -20.84 16.06
N LYS A 19 7.44 -20.84 14.73
CA LYS A 19 6.78 -21.78 13.81
C LYS A 19 7.13 -23.25 14.08
N SER A 20 8.25 -23.51 14.76
CA SER A 20 8.74 -24.85 15.09
C SER A 20 7.90 -25.57 16.17
N PHE A 21 6.98 -24.89 16.87
CA PHE A 21 6.41 -25.43 18.11
C PHE A 21 5.01 -26.06 18.05
N ARG A 22 4.09 -25.73 17.10
CA ARG A 22 2.89 -26.52 16.67
C ARG A 22 2.06 -25.79 15.59
N ALA A 23 1.43 -26.54 14.67
CA ALA A 23 0.73 -26.04 13.49
C ALA A 23 -0.56 -25.22 13.78
N GLU A 24 -1.23 -25.42 14.92
CA GLU A 24 -2.48 -24.71 15.27
C GLU A 24 -2.26 -23.22 15.64
N TYR A 25 -1.06 -22.84 16.09
CA TYR A 25 -0.72 -21.43 16.38
C TYR A 25 -0.31 -20.62 15.14
N SER A 26 -0.15 -21.26 13.98
CA SER A 26 0.37 -20.60 12.77
C SER A 26 -0.54 -19.49 12.25
N PHE A 27 -1.85 -19.55 12.47
CA PHE A 27 -2.78 -18.52 11.98
C PHE A 27 -2.73 -17.24 12.83
N LEU A 28 -2.81 -17.39 14.16
CA LEU A 28 -2.68 -16.29 15.13
C LEU A 28 -1.29 -15.63 15.05
N LEU A 29 -0.24 -16.42 14.83
CA LEU A 29 1.11 -15.89 14.60
C LEU A 29 1.19 -15.06 13.32
N LYS A 30 0.64 -15.52 12.19
CA LYS A 30 0.66 -14.74 10.94
C LYS A 30 -0.02 -13.38 11.10
N ILE A 31 -1.17 -13.31 11.75
CA ILE A 31 -1.89 -12.05 12.01
C ILE A 31 -1.06 -11.14 12.93
N THR A 32 -0.53 -11.69 14.02
CA THR A 32 0.28 -10.92 14.98
C THR A 32 1.51 -10.30 14.30
N VAL A 33 2.14 -11.04 13.39
CA VAL A 33 3.34 -10.62 12.67
C VAL A 33 3.04 -9.58 11.60
N LEU A 34 1.93 -9.75 10.88
CA LEU A 34 1.43 -8.74 9.96
C LEU A 34 1.14 -7.43 10.69
N LEU A 35 0.54 -7.49 11.87
CA LEU A 35 0.21 -6.32 12.68
C LEU A 35 1.47 -5.64 13.22
N LEU A 36 2.46 -6.43 13.64
CA LEU A 36 3.75 -5.93 14.15
C LEU A 36 4.63 -5.32 13.05
N LEU A 37 4.58 -5.86 11.82
CA LEU A 37 5.25 -5.31 10.63
C LEU A 37 4.48 -4.15 9.99
N GLY A 38 3.16 -4.06 10.18
CA GLY A 38 2.31 -3.00 9.62
C GLY A 38 2.60 -1.62 10.22
N ILE A 39 2.91 -1.55 11.51
CA ILE A 39 3.22 -0.29 12.22
C ILE A 39 4.45 0.43 11.62
N PRO A 40 5.63 -0.22 11.47
CA PRO A 40 6.78 0.42 10.84
C PRO A 40 6.58 0.70 9.35
N ALA A 41 5.81 -0.13 8.64
CA ALA A 41 5.49 0.10 7.23
C ALA A 41 4.66 1.38 7.04
N ALA A 42 3.68 1.63 7.91
CA ALA A 42 2.89 2.87 7.89
C ALA A 42 3.75 4.11 8.12
N ALA A 43 4.74 4.04 9.04
CA ALA A 43 5.65 5.15 9.30
C ALA A 43 6.58 5.47 8.11
N VAL A 44 7.01 4.44 7.35
CA VAL A 44 7.78 4.65 6.12
C VAL A 44 6.90 5.20 5.00
N ALA A 45 5.67 4.71 4.87
CA ALA A 45 4.70 5.22 3.90
C ALA A 45 4.35 6.69 4.15
N ALA A 46 4.18 7.10 5.42
CA ALA A 46 3.96 8.50 5.77
C ALA A 46 5.13 9.41 5.36
N GLN A 47 6.38 9.00 5.64
CA GLN A 47 7.57 9.74 5.21
C GLN A 47 7.68 9.83 3.68
N ALA A 48 7.30 8.77 2.96
CA ALA A 48 7.27 8.80 1.51
C ALA A 48 6.19 9.76 0.98
N LEU A 49 5.01 9.82 1.62
CA LEU A 49 3.96 10.78 1.29
C LEU A 49 4.45 12.23 1.45
N ASP A 50 5.10 12.54 2.56
CA ASP A 50 5.64 13.89 2.81
C ASP A 50 6.67 14.29 1.75
N ALA A 51 7.54 13.35 1.36
CA ALA A 51 8.51 13.58 0.29
C ALA A 51 7.84 13.83 -1.07
N VAL A 52 6.79 13.06 -1.39
CA VAL A 52 6.02 13.22 -2.63
C VAL A 52 5.26 14.55 -2.64
N GLN A 53 4.69 14.98 -1.51
CA GLN A 53 4.06 16.30 -1.37
C GLN A 53 5.05 17.44 -1.53
N ALA A 54 6.23 17.34 -0.91
CA ALA A 54 7.29 18.35 -1.07
C ALA A 54 7.79 18.47 -2.52
N LEU A 55 7.83 17.36 -3.27
CA LEU A 55 8.17 17.36 -4.70
C LEU A 55 7.04 17.92 -5.56
N GLY A 56 5.79 17.57 -5.27
CA GLY A 56 4.62 18.10 -5.98
C GLY A 56 4.50 19.63 -5.87
N ALA A 57 4.75 20.16 -4.66
CA ALA A 57 4.77 21.60 -4.41
C ALA A 57 5.86 22.34 -5.21
N GLN A 58 7.02 21.72 -5.40
CA GLN A 58 8.11 22.28 -6.22
C GLN A 58 7.83 22.19 -7.72
N ALA A 59 7.10 21.17 -8.16
CA ALA A 59 6.76 20.94 -9.56
C ALA A 59 5.53 21.74 -10.05
N GLY A 60 4.85 22.49 -9.18
CA GLY A 60 3.64 23.26 -9.53
C GLY A 60 2.45 22.37 -9.90
N ILE A 61 2.42 21.13 -9.41
CA ILE A 61 1.31 20.19 -9.62
C ILE A 61 0.19 20.57 -8.65
N SER A 62 -1.06 20.57 -9.12
CA SER A 62 -2.23 20.81 -8.27
C SER A 62 -2.34 19.77 -7.16
N ASP A 63 -2.53 20.22 -5.91
CA ASP A 63 -2.72 19.35 -4.74
C ASP A 63 -3.82 18.31 -4.92
N ASP A 64 -4.88 18.65 -5.67
CA ASP A 64 -5.97 17.72 -5.98
C ASP A 64 -5.49 16.51 -6.79
N MET A 65 -4.67 16.71 -7.81
CA MET A 65 -4.11 15.62 -8.63
C MET A 65 -3.16 14.75 -7.80
N LEU A 66 -2.32 15.37 -6.98
CA LEU A 66 -1.39 14.65 -6.12
C LEU A 66 -2.13 13.83 -5.05
N SER A 67 -3.16 14.41 -4.43
CA SER A 67 -3.98 13.71 -3.43
C SER A 67 -4.75 12.54 -4.03
N LEU A 68 -5.22 12.66 -5.27
CA LEU A 68 -5.90 11.58 -5.99
C LEU A 68 -4.94 10.42 -6.29
N LEU A 69 -3.72 10.74 -6.72
CA LEU A 69 -2.67 9.77 -7.02
C LEU A 69 -2.24 9.02 -5.74
N ILE A 70 -2.05 9.74 -4.64
CA ILE A 70 -1.76 9.18 -3.32
C ILE A 70 -2.89 8.24 -2.85
N LYS A 71 -4.16 8.64 -3.01
CA LYS A 71 -5.32 7.80 -2.64
C LYS A 71 -5.36 6.51 -3.45
N ALA A 72 -5.14 6.58 -4.76
CA ALA A 72 -5.10 5.39 -5.62
C ALA A 72 -3.97 4.43 -5.20
N LEU A 73 -2.79 4.96 -4.88
CA LEU A 73 -1.67 4.17 -4.37
C LEU A 73 -1.99 3.49 -3.04
N GLY A 74 -2.64 4.21 -2.12
CA GLY A 74 -3.09 3.68 -0.83
C GLY A 74 -4.08 2.53 -0.99
N VAL A 75 -5.08 2.68 -1.86
CA VAL A 75 -6.04 1.60 -2.16
C VAL A 75 -5.33 0.37 -2.73
N CYS A 76 -4.40 0.56 -3.66
CA CYS A 76 -3.60 -0.53 -4.23
C CYS A 76 -2.84 -1.31 -3.14
N LEU A 77 -2.16 -0.60 -2.25
CA LEU A 77 -1.35 -1.20 -1.19
C LEU A 77 -2.21 -2.00 -0.20
N ILE A 78 -3.34 -1.43 0.24
CA ILE A 78 -4.29 -2.09 1.15
C ILE A 78 -4.87 -3.34 0.50
N THR A 79 -5.27 -3.25 -0.78
CA THR A 79 -5.83 -4.37 -1.53
C THR A 79 -4.82 -5.51 -1.65
N GLN A 80 -3.55 -5.20 -1.96
CA GLN A 80 -2.49 -6.20 -2.07
C GLN A 80 -2.24 -6.91 -0.75
N ILE A 81 -2.18 -6.17 0.36
CA ILE A 81 -2.00 -6.75 1.70
C ILE A 81 -3.20 -7.66 2.05
N ALA A 82 -4.42 -7.21 1.78
CA ALA A 82 -5.63 -7.98 2.06
C ALA A 82 -5.71 -9.26 1.20
N SER A 83 -5.41 -9.18 -0.10
CA SER A 83 -5.36 -10.34 -0.99
C SER A 83 -4.30 -11.36 -0.54
N ASN A 84 -3.08 -10.90 -0.23
CA ASN A 84 -2.01 -11.76 0.26
C ASN A 84 -2.40 -12.43 1.59
N LEU A 85 -3.08 -11.72 2.49
CA LEU A 85 -3.56 -12.29 3.74
C LEU A 85 -4.61 -13.38 3.50
N CYS A 86 -5.58 -13.16 2.61
CA CYS A 86 -6.56 -14.18 2.23
C CYS A 86 -5.89 -15.42 1.61
N SER A 87 -4.87 -15.23 0.77
CA SER A 87 -4.11 -16.32 0.18
C SER A 87 -3.30 -17.10 1.22
N ASP A 88 -2.69 -16.41 2.19
CA ASP A 88 -1.97 -17.02 3.31
C ASP A 88 -2.87 -17.83 4.26
N CYS A 89 -4.17 -17.56 4.26
CA CYS A 89 -5.18 -18.31 4.98
C CYS A 89 -5.64 -19.58 4.23
N GLY A 90 -5.20 -19.78 2.99
CA GLY A 90 -5.65 -20.86 2.11
C GLY A 90 -6.91 -20.54 1.31
N GLU A 91 -7.44 -19.32 1.44
CA GLU A 91 -8.70 -18.86 0.82
C GLU A 91 -8.44 -18.08 -0.48
N SER A 92 -8.01 -18.80 -1.52
CA SER A 92 -7.63 -18.22 -2.81
C SER A 92 -8.79 -17.53 -3.55
N ALA A 93 -10.02 -18.03 -3.38
CA ALA A 93 -11.21 -17.42 -4.00
C ALA A 93 -11.51 -16.02 -3.42
N LEU A 94 -11.36 -15.85 -2.11
CA LEU A 94 -11.51 -14.56 -1.44
C LEU A 94 -10.36 -13.59 -1.82
N ALA A 95 -9.13 -14.09 -1.92
CA ALA A 95 -7.99 -13.29 -2.37
C ALA A 95 -8.23 -12.67 -3.76
N LEU A 96 -8.70 -13.48 -4.72
CA LEU A 96 -9.06 -13.02 -6.06
C LEU A 96 -10.22 -12.01 -6.04
N GLY A 97 -11.23 -12.23 -5.18
CA GLY A 97 -12.35 -11.30 -5.03
C GLY A 97 -11.90 -9.92 -4.54
N VAL A 98 -11.02 -9.88 -3.53
CA VAL A 98 -10.44 -8.63 -3.00
C VAL A 98 -9.61 -7.94 -4.07
N GLU A 99 -8.77 -8.67 -4.81
CA GLU A 99 -7.94 -8.10 -5.86
C GLU A 99 -8.77 -7.49 -7.00
N LEU A 100 -9.83 -8.18 -7.43
CA LEU A 100 -10.77 -7.67 -8.44
C LEU A 100 -11.44 -6.37 -7.99
N LEU A 101 -11.91 -6.31 -6.75
CA LEU A 101 -12.52 -5.10 -6.19
C LEU A 101 -11.53 -3.93 -6.16
N GLY A 102 -10.31 -4.15 -5.67
CA GLY A 102 -9.31 -3.07 -5.64
C GLY A 102 -8.91 -2.58 -7.02
N ARG A 103 -8.74 -3.48 -8.00
CA ARG A 103 -8.51 -3.10 -9.40
C ARG A 103 -9.69 -2.29 -9.97
N GLY A 104 -10.93 -2.66 -9.64
CA GLY A 104 -12.12 -1.91 -10.04
C GLY A 104 -12.15 -0.48 -9.46
N VAL A 105 -11.81 -0.32 -8.18
CA VAL A 105 -11.74 1.00 -7.53
C VAL A 105 -10.63 1.85 -8.16
N ILE A 106 -9.46 1.27 -8.44
CA ILE A 106 -8.35 1.98 -9.10
C ILE A 106 -8.75 2.45 -10.49
N LEU A 107 -9.47 1.62 -11.27
CA LEU A 107 -9.97 2.02 -12.59
C LEU A 107 -10.95 3.19 -12.50
N MET A 108 -11.85 3.20 -11.50
CA MET A 108 -12.76 4.32 -11.26
C MET A 108 -12.00 5.61 -10.88
N MET A 109 -10.90 5.50 -10.14
CA MET A 109 -10.03 6.64 -9.79
C MET A 109 -9.15 7.10 -10.96
N ALA A 110 -8.84 6.22 -11.91
CA ALA A 110 -8.02 6.54 -13.07
C ALA A 110 -8.72 7.51 -14.03
N ILE A 111 -10.05 7.46 -14.14
CA ILE A 111 -10.85 8.36 -14.99
C ILE A 111 -10.68 9.84 -14.58
N PRO A 112 -10.96 10.26 -13.33
CA PRO A 112 -10.78 11.65 -12.92
C PRO A 112 -9.31 12.07 -12.93
N LEU A 113 -8.37 11.14 -12.71
CA LEU A 113 -6.95 11.42 -12.82
C LEU A 113 -6.56 11.79 -14.25
N ALA A 114 -7.02 11.01 -15.24
CA ALA A 114 -6.80 11.29 -16.65
C ALA A 114 -7.43 12.62 -17.09
N ALA A 115 -8.66 12.91 -16.63
CA ALA A 115 -9.33 14.18 -16.91
C ALA A 115 -8.53 15.38 -16.36
N SER A 116 -8.02 15.27 -15.14
CA SER A 116 -7.20 16.32 -14.50
C SER A 116 -5.91 16.58 -15.28
N LEU A 117 -5.21 15.51 -15.69
CA LEU A 117 -3.99 15.60 -16.51
C LEU A 117 -4.23 16.29 -17.85
N ILE A 118 -5.31 15.93 -18.56
CA ILE A 118 -5.65 16.54 -19.85
C ILE A 118 -5.92 18.03 -19.67
N SER A 119 -6.67 18.41 -18.63
CA SER A 119 -6.96 19.82 -18.36
C SER A 119 -5.69 20.64 -18.08
N TRP A 120 -4.73 20.05 -17.36
CA TRP A 120 -3.46 20.69 -17.05
C TRP A 120 -2.58 20.86 -18.30
N CYS A 121 -2.50 19.84 -19.16
CA CYS A 121 -1.82 19.95 -20.46
C CYS A 121 -2.45 21.00 -21.37
N MET A 122 -3.78 21.07 -21.42
CA MET A 122 -4.46 22.10 -22.23
C MET A 122 -4.23 23.51 -21.70
N ALA A 123 -4.18 23.69 -20.37
CA ALA A 123 -3.82 24.96 -19.76
C ALA A 123 -2.41 25.42 -20.18
N TRP A 124 -1.45 24.49 -20.19
CA TRP A 124 -0.08 24.75 -20.65
C TRP A 124 0.04 25.08 -22.14
N ILE A 125 -0.78 24.45 -23.00
CA ILE A 125 -0.78 24.73 -24.45
C ILE A 125 -1.39 26.11 -24.77
N ASN A 126 -2.29 26.62 -23.93
CA ASN A 126 -3.01 27.87 -24.15
C ASN A 126 -2.33 29.10 -23.50
N THR A 127 -1.15 28.93 -22.89
CA THR A 127 -0.29 29.98 -22.32
C THR A 127 1.01 30.09 -23.09
#